data_AF-A0A5S4FWS2-F1
#
_entry.id   AF-A0A5S4FWS2-F1
#
_cell.length_a   1.000
_cell.length_b   1.000
_cell.length_c   1.000
_cell.angle_alpha   90.00
_cell.angle_beta   90.00
_cell.angle_gamma   90.00
#
_symmetry.space_group_name_H-M   'P 1'
#
loop_
_entity.id
_entity.type
_entity.pdbx_description
1 polymer ?
#
loop_
_entity_poly.entity_id
_entity_poly.type
_entity_poly.pdbx_seq_one_letter_code
_entity_poly.pdbx_strand_id
1 'polypeptide(L)'
;MQLEDRTVGEVLDEVHKRDLQVVYELVRSDPRSQTSFTDGRKGSFRVRYEPIAADAVGSDWLVWRAVPQSNGVVRLVVTPQPLKPDVALPRS
;
A
#
# COMPACT_ATOMS: atom_id res chain seq x y z
N MET A 1 8.99 7.86 -3.93
CA MET A 1 8.77 7.14 -5.19
C MET A 1 7.30 6.75 -5.22
N GLN A 2 6.55 7.23 -6.22
CA GLN A 2 5.14 6.84 -6.38
C GLN A 2 5.10 5.37 -6.83
N LEU A 3 4.53 4.51 -6.00
CA LEU A 3 4.33 3.07 -6.28
C LEU A 3 2.86 2.73 -6.53
N GLU A 4 1.98 3.73 -6.43
CA GLU A 4 0.55 3.56 -6.55
C GLU A 4 0.21 3.10 -7.97
N ASP A 5 -0.54 1.99 -8.05
CA ASP A 5 -0.89 1.22 -9.26
C ASP A 5 0.15 0.20 -9.73
N ARG A 6 1.28 0.05 -9.01
CA ARG A 6 2.22 -1.07 -9.22
C ARG A 6 1.85 -2.28 -8.41
N THR A 7 2.13 -3.43 -8.99
CA THR A 7 1.95 -4.72 -8.33
C THR A 7 3.10 -5.00 -7.36
N VAL A 8 2.84 -5.85 -6.36
CA VAL A 8 3.87 -6.33 -5.44
C VAL A 8 5.03 -6.97 -6.21
N GLY A 9 4.75 -7.76 -7.25
CA GLY A 9 5.78 -8.39 -8.08
C GLY A 9 6.72 -7.38 -8.72
N GLU A 10 6.18 -6.32 -9.34
CA GLU A 10 7.00 -5.27 -9.95
C GLU A 10 7.87 -4.53 -8.93
N VAL A 11 7.37 -4.33 -7.70
CA VAL A 11 8.11 -3.64 -6.64
C VAL A 11 9.18 -4.54 -6.04
N LEU A 12 8.90 -5.82 -5.87
CA LEU A 12 9.88 -6.79 -5.36
C LEU A 12 11.09 -6.91 -6.27
N ASP A 13 10.91 -6.85 -7.58
CA ASP A 13 12.03 -6.85 -8.53
C ASP A 13 12.99 -5.66 -8.30
N GLU A 14 12.48 -4.51 -7.90
CA GLU A 14 13.30 -3.33 -7.58
C GLU A 14 13.94 -3.41 -6.20
N VAL A 15 13.20 -3.92 -5.22
CA VAL A 15 13.70 -4.12 -3.86
C VAL A 15 14.87 -5.12 -3.87
N HIS A 16 14.72 -6.25 -4.57
CA HIS A 16 15.79 -7.26 -4.66
C HIS A 16 17.05 -6.70 -5.32
N LYS A 17 16.92 -5.87 -6.36
CA LYS A 17 18.07 -5.19 -6.99
C LYS A 17 18.85 -4.27 -6.03
N ARG A 18 18.23 -3.87 -4.92
CA ARG A 18 18.79 -2.94 -3.93
C ARG A 18 19.16 -3.64 -2.62
N ASP A 19 19.07 -4.97 -2.57
CA ASP A 19 19.35 -5.78 -1.38
C ASP A 19 18.56 -5.33 -0.14
N LEU A 20 17.30 -4.94 -0.35
CA LEU A 20 16.40 -4.50 0.71
C LEU A 20 15.54 -5.67 1.20
N GLN A 21 15.28 -5.72 2.50
CA GLN A 21 14.30 -6.60 3.10
C GLN A 21 12.90 -5.96 3.07
N VAL A 22 11.88 -6.81 2.95
CA VAL A 22 10.48 -6.37 2.86
C VAL A 22 9.65 -6.96 3.99
N VAL A 23 8.87 -6.10 4.63
CA VAL A 23 7.76 -6.49 5.51
C VAL A 23 6.46 -5.94 4.94
N TYR A 24 5.35 -6.61 5.24
CA TYR A 24 4.05 -6.28 4.66
C TYR A 24 3.06 -5.79 5.71
N GLU A 25 2.22 -4.87 5.27
CA GLU A 25 1.06 -4.41 6.02
C GLU A 25 -0.12 -4.36 5.05
N LEU A 26 -1.17 -5.11 5.37
CA LEU A 26 -2.40 -5.09 4.60
C LEU A 26 -3.15 -3.80 4.90
N VAL A 27 -3.70 -3.20 3.86
CA VAL A 27 -4.58 -2.05 3.98
C VAL A 27 -5.91 -2.31 3.29
N ARG A 28 -6.99 -1.88 3.93
CA ARG A 28 -8.36 -2.04 3.42
C ARG A 28 -9.18 -0.78 3.67
N SER A 29 -10.11 -0.49 2.78
CA SER A 29 -11.17 0.49 3.04
C SER A 29 -12.05 -0.03 4.17
N ASP A 30 -12.24 0.79 5.20
CA ASP A 30 -13.11 0.46 6.33
C ASP A 30 -13.85 1.73 6.77
N PRO A 31 -15.16 1.87 6.49
CA PRO A 31 -15.91 3.08 6.82
C PRO A 31 -16.07 3.29 8.34
N ARG A 32 -15.77 2.27 9.16
CA ARG A 32 -15.79 2.36 10.62
C ARG A 32 -14.42 2.70 11.21
N SER A 33 -13.37 2.72 10.39
CA SER A 33 -12.05 3.10 10.84
C SER A 33 -12.00 4.57 11.23
N GLN A 34 -11.27 4.87 12.30
CA GLN A 34 -10.94 6.25 12.69
C GLN A 34 -9.71 6.78 11.96
N THR A 35 -9.01 5.93 11.21
CA THR A 35 -7.83 6.33 10.44
C THR A 35 -8.26 6.83 9.07
N SER A 36 -8.08 8.14 8.87
CA SER A 36 -8.28 8.79 7.58
C SER A 36 -6.93 8.99 6.88
N PHE A 37 -6.90 8.68 5.58
CA PHE A 37 -5.79 8.99 4.68
C PHE A 37 -6.31 9.85 3.54
N THR A 38 -5.72 11.02 3.33
CA THR A 38 -6.07 11.90 2.21
C THR A 38 -5.00 11.78 1.13
N ASP A 39 -5.43 11.26 -0.02
CA ASP A 39 -4.69 11.26 -1.26
C ASP A 39 -5.00 12.55 -2.01
N GLY A 40 -3.97 13.34 -2.33
CA GLY A 40 -4.13 14.62 -3.02
C GLY A 40 -4.68 14.52 -4.46
N ARG A 41 -4.85 13.32 -5.01
CA ARG A 41 -5.40 13.06 -6.36
C ARG A 41 -6.68 12.25 -6.32
N LYS A 42 -6.79 11.24 -5.46
CA LYS A 42 -7.93 10.31 -5.40
C LYS A 42 -8.98 10.73 -4.36
N GLY A 43 -8.60 11.53 -3.36
CA GLY A 43 -9.48 12.01 -2.31
C GLY A 43 -9.21 11.36 -0.95
N SER A 44 -10.21 11.37 -0.06
CA SER A 44 -10.04 10.89 1.31
C SER A 44 -10.59 9.48 1.48
N PHE A 45 -9.83 8.64 2.18
CA PHE A 45 -10.13 7.24 2.46
C PHE A 45 -10.19 7.02 3.97
N ARG A 46 -11.18 6.28 4.45
CA ARG A 46 -11.06 5.62 5.76
C ARG A 46 -10.52 4.22 5.58
N VAL A 47 -9.44 3.93 6.30
CA VAL A 47 -8.70 2.69 6.10
C VAL A 47 -8.28 2.04 7.38
N ARG A 48 -8.14 0.72 7.34
CA ARG A 48 -7.60 -0.08 8.42
C ARG A 48 -6.31 -0.74 7.95
N TYR A 49 -5.32 -0.78 8.84
CA TYR A 49 -4.03 -1.42 8.63
C TYR A 49 -3.92 -2.65 9.52
N GLU A 50 -3.46 -3.75 8.97
CA GLU A 50 -3.30 -5.03 9.68
C GLU A 50 -1.96 -5.67 9.27
N PRO A 51 -1.19 -6.24 10.20
CA PRO A 51 -0.03 -7.05 9.84
C PRO A 51 -0.46 -8.22 8.94
N ILE A 52 0.36 -8.54 7.93
CA ILE A 52 0.12 -9.70 7.07
C ILE A 52 1.44 -10.43 6.82
N ALA A 53 1.38 -11.76 6.81
CA ALA A 53 2.54 -12.60 6.52
C ALA A 53 2.87 -12.54 5.01
N ALA A 54 4.17 -12.66 4.69
CA ALA A 54 4.66 -12.51 3.31
C ALA A 54 4.10 -13.57 2.34
N ASP A 55 3.86 -14.79 2.84
CA ASP A 55 3.29 -15.91 2.08
C ASP A 55 1.80 -15.73 1.73
N ALA A 56 1.11 -14.82 2.42
CA ALA A 56 -0.29 -14.47 2.14
C ALA A 56 -0.45 -13.31 1.14
N VAL A 57 0.64 -12.68 0.71
CA VAL A 57 0.61 -11.55 -0.22
C VAL A 57 0.75 -12.04 -1.66
N GLY A 58 -0.27 -11.78 -2.49
CA GLY A 58 -0.22 -12.09 -3.92
C GLY A 58 0.72 -11.15 -4.67
N SER A 59 1.45 -11.67 -5.66
CA SER A 59 2.33 -10.86 -6.51
C SER A 59 1.57 -9.83 -7.34
N ASP A 60 0.28 -10.06 -7.59
CA ASP A 60 -0.65 -9.20 -8.33
C ASP A 60 -1.32 -8.12 -7.45
N TRP A 61 -1.11 -8.16 -6.14
CA TRP A 61 -1.67 -7.15 -5.24
C TRP A 61 -1.06 -5.79 -5.50
N LEU A 62 -1.82 -4.74 -5.21
CA LEU A 62 -1.37 -3.38 -5.43
C LEU A 62 -0.58 -2.88 -4.23
N VAL A 63 0.55 -2.23 -4.50
CA VAL A 63 1.30 -1.49 -3.49
C VAL A 63 0.67 -0.11 -3.35
N TRP A 64 0.10 0.17 -2.18
CA TRP A 64 -0.42 1.50 -1.89
C TRP A 64 0.73 2.46 -1.55
N ARG A 65 1.64 2.05 -0.67
CA ARG A 65 2.81 2.86 -0.31
C ARG A 65 3.97 1.99 0.12
N ALA A 66 5.20 2.47 -0.09
CA ALA A 66 6.40 1.92 0.53
C ALA A 66 6.90 2.90 1.58
N VAL A 67 7.10 2.40 2.80
CA VAL A 67 7.58 3.19 3.94
C VAL A 67 8.91 2.64 4.41
N PRO A 68 10.00 3.43 4.43
CA PRO A 68 11.24 3.00 5.05
C PRO A 68 11.03 2.83 6.56
N GLN A 69 11.45 1.69 7.13
CA GLN A 69 11.37 1.43 8.58
C GLN A 69 12.71 1.65 9.28
N SER A 70 13.76 0.99 8.77
CA SER A 70 15.10 0.94 9.36
C SER A 70 16.13 0.61 8.26
N ASN A 71 17.43 0.60 8.59
CA ASN A 71 18.50 0.33 7.63
C ASN A 71 18.26 -0.96 6.85
N GLY A 72 17.95 -0.83 5.56
CA GLY A 72 17.73 -1.95 4.66
C GLY A 72 16.32 -2.56 4.69
N VAL A 73 15.37 -2.04 5.47
CA VAL A 73 14.00 -2.58 5.55
C VAL A 73 12.97 -1.60 5.02
N VAL A 74 12.15 -2.08 4.07
CA VAL A 74 11.01 -1.36 3.52
C VAL A 74 9.72 -2.07 3.91
N ARG A 75 8.75 -1.33 4.44
CA ARG A 75 7.39 -1.80 4.62
C ARG A 75 6.59 -1.50 3.37
N LEU A 76 6.11 -2.55 2.70
CA LEU A 76 5.12 -2.42 1.64
C LEU A 76 3.73 -2.49 2.24
N VAL A 77 2.98 -1.41 2.08
CA VAL A 77 1.56 -1.38 2.41
C VAL A 77 0.79 -1.80 1.17
N VAL A 78 0.03 -2.88 1.27
CA VAL A 78 -0.51 -3.62 0.13
C VAL A 78 -2.01 -3.84 0.25
N THR A 79 -2.71 -3.85 -0.89
CA THR A 79 -4.13 -4.15 -0.97
C THR A 79 -4.42 -5.13 -2.10
N PRO A 80 -5.29 -6.14 -1.90
CA PRO A 80 -5.69 -7.07 -2.97
C PRO A 80 -6.55 -6.39 -4.04
N GLN A 81 -7.18 -5.26 -3.72
CA GLN A 81 -8.09 -4.55 -4.63
C GLN A 81 -7.91 -3.04 -4.48
N PRO A 82 -8.19 -2.24 -5.54
CA PRO A 82 -8.17 -0.79 -5.44
C PRO A 82 -9.07 -0.29 -4.30
N LEU A 83 -8.52 0.61 -3.48
CA LEU A 83 -9.27 1.19 -2.38
C LEU A 83 -10.30 2.19 -2.88
N LYS A 84 -11.40 2.30 -2.14
CA LYS A 84 -12.49 3.22 -2.45
C LYS A 84 -12.38 4.45 -1.56
N PRO A 85 -12.33 5.67 -2.13
CA PRO A 85 -12.38 6.89 -1.33
C PRO A 85 -13.80 7.08 -0.76
N ASP A 86 -13.87 7.59 0.46
CA ASP A 86 -15.10 8.06 1.09
C ASP A 86 -15.56 9.37 0.45
N VAL A 87 -14.60 10.23 0.12
CA VAL A 87 -14.82 11.50 -0.60
C VAL A 87 -13.86 11.52 -1.78
N ALA A 88 -14.37 11.25 -2.98
CA ALA A 88 -13.58 11.34 -4.21
C ALA A 88 -13.36 12.80 -4.60
N LEU A 89 -12.15 13.13 -5.07
CA LEU A 89 -11.93 14.42 -5.71
C LEU A 89 -12.63 14.45 -7.07
N PRO A 90 -13.28 15.58 -7.44
CA PRO A 90 -13.85 15.72 -8.77
C PRO A 90 -12.72 15.59 -9.80
N ARG A 91 -12.96 14.80 -10.85
CA ARG A 91 -12.05 14.73 -11.99
C ARG A 91 -12.16 16.07 -12.73
N SER A 92 -11.13 16.90 -12.59
CA SER A 92 -10.92 18.13 -13.37
C SER A 92 -10.63 17.81 -14.82
#